data_AF-A0A3L6QW79-F1
#
_entry.id   AF-A0A3L6QW79-F1
#
_cell.length_a   1.000
_cell.length_b   1.000
_cell.length_c   1.000
_cell.angle_alpha   90.00
_cell.angle_beta   90.00
_cell.angle_gamma   90.00
#
_symmetry.space_group_name_H-M   'P 1'
#
loop_
_entity.id
_entity.type
_entity.pdbx_description
1 polymer ?
#
loop_
_entity_poly.entity_id
_entity_poly.type
_entity_poly.pdbx_seq_one_letter_code
_entity_poly.pdbx_strand_id
1 'polypeptide(L)'
;MAEAKPEEISHPPMEQLQGFEYCIDSNPPWGEAIILAFQHYILALGTAVMIPAVLVPMMGGDDGDRVRVVQTLLFVTGINTLLQSLFGTRLPTVIGGSYAFVIPIVAIIQDSSLAAIPDGHERFLETMRAIQGALIVSSSIQIILGYSQLWGIFSRFFSPVGMAPVVSLLGFGLFERGFPVV
;
A
#
# COMPACT_ATOMS: atom_id res chain seq x y z
N MET A 1 39.39 28.39 -0.95
CA MET A 1 38.43 28.24 -2.07
C MET A 1 38.85 27.00 -2.83
N ALA A 2 38.24 25.86 -2.54
CA ALA A 2 38.43 24.64 -3.30
C ALA A 2 37.10 24.39 -4.01
N GLU A 3 37.12 24.60 -5.32
CA GLU A 3 36.00 24.50 -6.23
C GLU A 3 35.59 23.03 -6.33
N ALA A 4 34.36 22.72 -5.90
CA ALA A 4 33.79 21.39 -6.06
C ALA A 4 33.51 21.14 -7.55
N LYS A 5 33.96 19.99 -8.05
CA LYS A 5 33.86 19.58 -9.46
C LYS A 5 32.40 19.59 -9.96
N PRO A 6 32.12 20.14 -11.15
CA PRO A 6 30.76 20.32 -11.67
C PRO A 6 30.22 19.09 -12.44
N GLU A 7 30.45 17.86 -11.97
CA GLU A 7 29.98 16.63 -12.66
C GLU A 7 28.78 15.93 -12.00
N GLU A 8 28.17 16.49 -10.96
CA GLU A 8 27.08 15.82 -10.21
C GLU A 8 25.76 16.61 -10.14
N ILE A 9 25.51 17.54 -11.06
CA ILE A 9 24.23 18.26 -11.12
C ILE A 9 23.51 17.88 -12.41
N SER A 10 22.78 16.76 -12.37
CA SER A 10 21.85 16.38 -13.44
C SER A 10 20.57 17.20 -13.36
N HIS A 11 20.44 18.19 -14.24
CA HIS A 11 19.17 18.83 -14.64
C HIS A 11 19.23 19.07 -16.17
N PRO A 12 18.17 19.01 -17.02
CA PRO A 12 16.71 19.08 -16.75
C PRO A 12 15.79 18.11 -17.60
N PRO A 13 14.45 18.05 -17.34
CA PRO A 13 13.50 18.84 -18.12
C PRO A 13 12.53 19.67 -17.25
N MET A 14 13.11 20.78 -16.76
CA MET A 14 12.60 22.11 -16.42
C MET A 14 11.94 22.35 -15.05
N GLU A 15 12.55 23.29 -14.31
CA GLU A 15 12.16 23.88 -13.03
C GLU A 15 11.90 22.88 -11.90
N GLN A 16 12.91 22.71 -11.05
CA GLN A 16 12.72 22.23 -9.68
C GLN A 16 11.44 22.84 -9.11
N LEU A 17 10.43 22.01 -8.81
CA LEU A 17 9.18 22.46 -8.20
C LEU A 17 9.55 23.34 -7.01
N GLN A 18 9.12 24.60 -7.01
CA GLN A 18 9.51 25.57 -5.98
C GLN A 18 9.20 24.97 -4.59
N GLY A 19 10.25 24.74 -3.80
CA GLY A 19 10.15 24.16 -2.46
C GLY A 19 10.60 22.70 -2.31
N PHE A 20 11.02 22.00 -3.37
CA PHE A 20 11.59 20.66 -3.27
C PHE A 20 13.11 20.67 -3.40
N GLU A 21 13.83 20.02 -2.49
CA GLU A 21 15.30 19.93 -2.50
C GLU A 21 15.82 18.90 -3.51
N TYR A 22 15.06 17.82 -3.74
CA TYR A 22 15.36 16.77 -4.71
C TYR A 22 14.17 16.56 -5.66
N CYS A 23 14.43 16.51 -6.97
CA CYS A 23 13.45 16.09 -7.98
C CYS A 23 13.48 14.57 -8.19
N ILE A 24 12.53 14.04 -8.96
CA ILE A 24 12.38 12.59 -9.19
C ILE A 24 13.65 11.95 -9.76
N ASP A 25 14.32 12.64 -10.69
CA ASP A 25 15.56 12.17 -11.32
C ASP A 25 16.84 12.62 -10.59
N SER A 26 16.72 13.33 -9.47
CA SER A 26 17.85 13.80 -8.68
C SER A 26 18.40 12.66 -7.84
N ASN A 27 19.73 12.51 -7.82
CA ASN A 27 20.38 11.50 -6.99
C ASN A 27 20.97 12.14 -5.72
N PRO A 28 20.32 11.99 -4.55
CA PRO A 28 20.87 12.50 -3.30
C PRO A 28 22.17 11.77 -2.91
N PRO A 29 23.02 12.37 -2.06
CA PRO A 29 24.19 11.69 -1.51
C PRO A 29 23.78 10.38 -0.83
N TRP A 30 24.60 9.33 -0.99
CA TRP A 30 24.28 7.99 -0.48
C TRP A 30 23.91 7.94 1.01
N GLY A 31 24.54 8.76 1.84
CA GLY A 31 24.21 8.85 3.27
C GLY A 31 22.79 9.36 3.52
N GLU A 32 22.40 10.43 2.84
CA GLU A 32 21.05 10.99 2.92
C GLU A 32 20.02 10.04 2.31
N ALA A 33 20.35 9.41 1.18
CA ALA A 33 19.49 8.43 0.53
C ALA A 33 19.12 7.26 1.47
N ILE A 34 20.08 6.74 2.22
CA ILE A 34 19.84 5.66 3.19
C ILE A 34 18.91 6.13 4.32
N ILE A 35 19.13 7.33 4.84
CA ILE A 35 18.29 7.90 5.92
C ILE A 35 16.86 8.13 5.42
N LEU A 36 16.70 8.72 4.24
CA LEU A 36 15.40 8.95 3.61
C LEU A 36 14.69 7.62 3.30
N ALA A 37 15.42 6.61 2.81
CA ALA A 37 14.86 5.28 2.58
C ALA A 37 14.38 4.64 3.88
N PHE A 38 15.14 4.80 4.97
CA PHE A 38 14.73 4.31 6.29
C PHE A 38 13.48 5.03 6.81
N GLN A 39 13.38 6.35 6.59
CA GLN A 39 12.18 7.12 6.91
C GLN A 39 10.95 6.60 6.14
N HIS A 40 11.08 6.37 4.83
CA HIS A 40 10.01 5.81 4.02
C HIS A 40 9.61 4.40 4.46
N TYR A 41 10.59 3.60 4.88
CA TYR A 41 10.33 2.28 5.45
C TYR A 41 9.51 2.37 6.75
N ILE A 42 9.87 3.25 7.69
CA ILE A 42 9.08 3.46 8.92
C ILE A 42 7.66 3.91 8.60
N LEU A 43 7.50 4.82 7.63
CA LEU A 43 6.18 5.28 7.22
C LEU A 43 5.33 4.14 6.65
N ALA A 44 5.92 3.29 5.80
CA ALA A 44 5.24 2.13 5.21
C ALA A 44 4.95 1.01 6.22
N LEU A 45 5.78 0.88 7.27
CA LEU A 45 5.58 -0.12 8.33
C LEU A 45 4.24 0.04 9.02
N GLY A 46 3.77 1.28 9.24
CA GLY A 46 2.50 1.55 9.91
C GLY A 46 1.34 0.79 9.24
N THR A 47 1.17 0.93 7.92
CA THR A 47 0.07 0.27 7.21
C THR A 47 0.29 -1.25 7.09
N ALA A 48 1.52 -1.68 6.89
CA ALA A 48 1.88 -3.10 6.75
C ALA A 48 1.64 -3.91 8.05
N VAL A 49 1.74 -3.29 9.22
CA VAL A 49 1.50 -3.92 10.52
C VAL A 49 0.04 -3.77 10.97
N MET A 50 -0.58 -2.61 10.72
CA MET A 50 -1.95 -2.35 11.20
C MET A 50 -2.99 -3.23 10.52
N ILE A 51 -2.88 -3.49 9.22
CA ILE A 51 -3.86 -4.32 8.50
C ILE A 51 -3.90 -5.75 9.08
N PRO A 52 -2.77 -6.50 9.20
CA PRO A 52 -2.77 -7.82 9.81
C PRO A 52 -3.13 -7.82 11.30
N ALA A 53 -2.72 -6.78 12.05
CA ALA A 53 -3.03 -6.68 13.47
C ALA A 53 -4.54 -6.66 13.74
N VAL A 54 -5.31 -5.99 12.88
CA VAL A 54 -6.77 -5.95 12.98
C VAL A 54 -7.42 -7.21 12.42
N LEU A 55 -6.97 -7.69 11.26
CA LEU A 55 -7.69 -8.75 10.53
C LEU A 55 -7.37 -10.17 11.01
N VAL A 56 -6.13 -10.48 11.38
CA VAL A 56 -5.72 -11.84 11.74
C VAL A 56 -6.47 -12.40 12.96
N PRO A 57 -6.66 -11.62 14.05
CA PRO A 57 -7.46 -12.08 15.19
C PRO A 57 -8.91 -12.40 14.80
N MET A 58 -9.51 -11.61 13.91
CA MET A 58 -10.90 -11.81 13.46
C MET A 58 -11.06 -13.13 12.70
N MET A 59 -10.00 -13.57 12.00
CA MET A 59 -9.96 -14.84 11.28
C MET A 59 -9.72 -16.05 12.19
N GLY A 60 -9.35 -15.85 13.46
CA GLY A 60 -8.96 -16.92 14.39
C GLY A 60 -7.49 -17.31 14.33
N GLY A 61 -6.66 -16.54 13.64
CA GLY A 61 -5.21 -16.78 13.57
C GLY A 61 -4.50 -16.39 14.87
N ASP A 62 -3.41 -17.09 15.17
CA ASP A 62 -2.57 -16.82 16.34
C ASP A 62 -1.56 -15.68 16.11
N ASP A 63 -0.72 -15.39 17.11
CA ASP A 63 0.33 -14.37 16.98
C ASP A 63 1.42 -14.78 15.97
N GLY A 64 1.68 -16.08 15.78
CA GLY A 64 2.60 -16.60 14.78
C GLY A 64 2.09 -16.38 13.35
N ASP A 65 0.81 -16.62 13.12
CA ASP A 65 0.09 -16.33 11.88
C ASP A 65 0.10 -14.82 11.60
N ARG A 66 -0.10 -13.98 12.64
CA ARG A 66 -0.01 -12.53 12.51
C ARG A 66 1.38 -12.09 12.04
N VAL A 67 2.43 -12.58 12.70
CA VAL A 67 3.82 -12.26 12.33
C VAL A 67 4.13 -12.72 10.90
N ARG A 68 3.69 -13.93 10.53
CA ARG A 68 3.88 -14.47 9.17
C ARG A 68 3.21 -13.59 8.11
N VAL A 69 1.99 -13.13 8.35
CA VAL A 69 1.26 -12.25 7.43
C VAL A 69 1.96 -10.90 7.32
N VAL A 70 2.42 -10.30 8.44
CA VAL A 70 3.19 -9.04 8.43
C VAL A 70 4.48 -9.18 7.61
N GLN A 71 5.27 -10.24 7.85
CA GLN A 71 6.51 -10.51 7.12
C GLN A 71 6.26 -10.67 5.62
N THR A 72 5.22 -11.42 5.24
CA THR A 72 4.84 -11.63 3.85
C THR A 72 4.42 -10.32 3.19
N LEU A 73 3.60 -9.52 3.87
CA LEU A 73 3.19 -8.20 3.37
C LEU A 73 4.37 -7.28 3.15
N LEU A 74 5.30 -7.17 4.10
CA LEU A 74 6.49 -6.34 3.95
C LEU A 74 7.38 -6.80 2.79
N PHE A 75 7.58 -8.10 2.66
CA PHE A 75 8.40 -8.67 1.59
C PHE A 75 7.78 -8.40 0.20
N VAL A 76 6.49 -8.68 0.04
CA VAL A 76 5.77 -8.47 -1.23
C VAL A 76 5.63 -6.97 -1.56
N THR A 77 5.40 -6.12 -0.56
CA THR A 77 5.42 -4.64 -0.69
C THR A 77 6.76 -4.16 -1.23
N GLY A 78 7.87 -4.69 -0.70
CA GLY A 78 9.22 -4.38 -1.19
C GLY A 78 9.41 -4.76 -2.65
N ILE A 79 9.05 -5.99 -3.04
CA ILE A 79 9.13 -6.45 -4.43
C ILE A 79 8.25 -5.58 -5.34
N ASN A 80 7.00 -5.33 -4.97
CA ASN A 80 6.08 -4.54 -5.78
C ASN A 80 6.55 -3.08 -5.92
N THR A 81 7.13 -2.51 -4.88
CA THR A 81 7.69 -1.15 -4.93
C THR A 81 8.90 -1.09 -5.87
N LEU A 82 9.79 -2.10 -5.85
CA LEU A 82 10.89 -2.21 -6.81
C LEU A 82 10.39 -2.39 -8.25
N LEU A 83 9.36 -3.21 -8.46
CA LEU A 83 8.76 -3.37 -9.78
C LEU A 83 8.12 -2.06 -10.27
N GLN A 84 7.42 -1.34 -9.40
CA GLN A 84 6.80 -0.05 -9.69
C GLN A 84 7.83 1.02 -10.07
N SER A 85 8.96 1.07 -9.37
CA SER A 85 10.02 2.06 -9.61
C SER A 85 10.90 1.73 -10.80
N LEU A 86 11.17 0.44 -11.07
CA LEU A 86 12.05 0.02 -12.18
C LEU A 86 11.30 -0.15 -13.52
N PHE A 87 10.17 -0.87 -13.49
CA PHE A 87 9.42 -1.28 -14.69
C PHE A 87 8.04 -0.65 -14.83
N GLY A 88 7.46 -0.16 -13.72
CA GLY A 88 6.16 0.49 -13.69
C GLY A 88 6.20 1.92 -14.25
N THR A 89 5.53 2.85 -13.58
CA THR A 89 5.50 4.25 -14.02
C THR A 89 6.78 5.01 -13.69
N ARG A 90 7.72 4.39 -12.97
CA ARG A 90 8.97 4.99 -12.48
C ARG A 90 8.77 6.22 -11.59
N LEU A 91 7.57 6.37 -11.05
CA LEU A 91 7.26 7.41 -10.08
C LEU A 91 7.65 6.96 -8.67
N PRO A 92 7.99 7.90 -7.77
CA PRO A 92 8.36 7.61 -6.38
C PRO A 92 7.11 7.25 -5.57
N THR A 93 6.61 6.04 -5.76
CA THR A 93 5.40 5.53 -5.11
C THR A 93 5.69 4.24 -4.37
N VAL A 94 5.45 4.22 -3.06
CA VAL A 94 5.52 3.01 -2.24
C VAL A 94 4.23 2.21 -2.40
N ILE A 95 4.34 0.96 -2.85
CA ILE A 95 3.20 0.07 -3.05
C ILE A 95 3.02 -0.81 -1.83
N GLY A 96 1.84 -0.76 -1.20
CA GLY A 96 1.51 -1.57 -0.03
C GLY A 96 0.04 -1.97 0.02
N GLY A 97 -0.37 -2.59 1.14
CA GLY A 97 -1.76 -2.97 1.37
C GLY A 97 -2.69 -1.76 1.39
N SER A 98 -3.83 -1.86 0.68
CA SER A 98 -4.81 -0.78 0.62
C SER A 98 -5.91 -0.96 1.65
N TYR A 99 -6.13 0.09 2.44
CA TYR A 99 -7.21 0.17 3.40
C TYR A 99 -8.62 0.09 2.77
N ALA A 100 -8.75 0.37 1.48
CA ALA A 100 -10.02 0.22 0.77
C ALA A 100 -10.52 -1.24 0.77
N PHE A 101 -9.61 -2.22 0.90
CA PHE A 101 -9.98 -3.63 0.96
C PHE A 101 -10.32 -4.14 2.36
N VAL A 102 -10.12 -3.35 3.42
CA VAL A 102 -10.42 -3.81 4.80
C VAL A 102 -11.90 -4.15 4.94
N ILE A 103 -12.80 -3.30 4.42
CA ILE A 103 -14.25 -3.55 4.52
C ILE A 103 -14.66 -4.81 3.74
N PRO A 104 -14.30 -4.98 2.45
CA PRO A 104 -14.52 -6.24 1.73
C PRO A 104 -13.93 -7.47 2.43
N ILE A 105 -12.73 -7.37 2.99
CA ILE A 105 -12.11 -8.49 3.70
C ILE A 105 -12.90 -8.85 4.96
N VAL A 106 -13.31 -7.86 5.77
CA VAL A 106 -14.17 -8.11 6.93
C VAL A 106 -15.48 -8.79 6.53
N ALA A 107 -16.06 -8.40 5.39
CA ALA A 107 -17.26 -9.08 4.88
C ALA A 107 -17.00 -10.56 4.54
N ILE A 108 -15.84 -10.89 3.97
CA ILE A 108 -15.43 -12.29 3.73
C ILE A 108 -15.25 -13.04 5.07
N ILE A 109 -14.60 -12.43 6.05
CA ILE A 109 -14.37 -13.03 7.38
C ILE A 109 -15.69 -13.37 8.08
N GLN A 110 -16.72 -12.53 7.89
CA GLN A 110 -18.05 -12.69 8.48
C GLN A 110 -18.97 -13.66 7.72
N ASP A 111 -18.49 -14.28 6.64
CA ASP A 111 -19.27 -15.27 5.90
C ASP A 111 -19.64 -16.46 6.81
N SER A 112 -20.90 -16.88 6.75
CA SER A 112 -21.43 -17.92 7.65
C SER A 112 -20.76 -19.28 7.44
N SER A 113 -20.29 -19.58 6.23
CA SER A 113 -19.57 -20.82 5.93
C SER A 113 -18.21 -20.85 6.61
N LEU A 114 -17.51 -19.71 6.65
CA LEU A 114 -16.20 -19.58 7.30
C LEU A 114 -16.34 -19.46 8.82
N ALA A 115 -17.35 -18.72 9.29
CA ALA A 115 -17.62 -18.55 10.72
C ALA A 115 -18.08 -19.84 11.41
N ALA A 116 -18.64 -20.80 10.65
CA ALA A 116 -19.05 -22.10 11.16
C ALA A 116 -17.89 -23.07 11.45
N ILE A 117 -16.66 -22.75 11.02
CA ILE A 117 -15.47 -23.58 11.25
C ILE A 117 -15.07 -23.46 12.73
N PRO A 118 -15.08 -24.56 13.51
CA PRO A 118 -14.81 -24.53 14.94
C PRO A 118 -13.32 -24.37 15.26
N ASP A 119 -12.42 -24.89 14.42
CA ASP A 119 -10.97 -24.72 14.61
C ASP A 119 -10.50 -23.35 14.10
N GLY A 120 -9.84 -22.60 14.99
CA GLY A 120 -9.38 -21.24 14.69
C GLY A 120 -8.29 -21.19 13.62
N HIS A 121 -7.38 -22.16 13.63
CA HIS A 121 -6.29 -22.22 12.65
C HIS A 121 -6.79 -22.66 11.27
N GLU A 122 -7.65 -23.68 11.20
CA GLU A 122 -8.33 -24.05 9.97
C GLU A 122 -9.15 -22.89 9.39
N ARG A 123 -9.92 -22.18 10.24
CA ARG A 123 -10.67 -21.00 9.83
C ARG A 123 -9.77 -19.92 9.26
N PHE A 124 -8.62 -19.66 9.88
CA PHE A 124 -7.64 -18.71 9.38
C PHE A 124 -7.12 -19.10 7.99
N LEU A 125 -6.73 -20.36 7.80
CA LEU A 125 -6.21 -20.84 6.52
C LEU A 125 -7.25 -20.74 5.39
N GLU A 126 -8.47 -21.20 5.62
CA GLU A 126 -9.56 -21.13 4.64
C GLU A 126 -9.94 -19.68 4.32
N THR A 127 -10.02 -18.81 5.34
CA THR A 127 -10.33 -17.39 5.14
C THR A 127 -9.22 -16.67 4.37
N MET A 128 -7.94 -16.97 4.67
CA MET A 128 -6.81 -16.43 3.91
C MET A 128 -6.83 -16.86 2.44
N ARG A 129 -7.18 -18.12 2.15
CA ARG A 129 -7.36 -18.62 0.77
C ARG A 129 -8.48 -17.87 0.05
N ALA A 130 -9.62 -17.68 0.71
CA ALA A 130 -10.75 -16.93 0.15
C ALA A 130 -10.38 -15.47 -0.17
N ILE A 131 -9.70 -14.79 0.76
CA ILE A 131 -9.23 -13.41 0.57
C ILE A 131 -8.25 -13.32 -0.59
N GLN A 132 -7.24 -14.20 -0.63
CA GLN A 132 -6.23 -14.21 -1.71
C GLN A 132 -6.87 -14.48 -3.07
N GLY A 133 -7.79 -15.45 -3.16
CA GLY A 133 -8.54 -15.72 -4.38
C GLY A 133 -9.37 -14.53 -4.84
N ALA A 134 -10.08 -13.88 -3.92
CA ALA A 134 -10.87 -12.68 -4.22
C ALA A 134 -9.98 -11.52 -4.71
N LEU A 135 -8.82 -11.30 -4.08
CA LEU A 135 -7.87 -10.27 -4.49
C LEU A 135 -7.26 -10.55 -5.87
N ILE A 136 -6.95 -11.81 -6.20
CA ILE A 136 -6.46 -12.19 -7.54
C ILE A 136 -7.51 -11.88 -8.61
N VAL A 137 -8.78 -12.26 -8.37
CA VAL A 137 -9.87 -11.96 -9.32
C VAL A 137 -10.09 -10.46 -9.44
N SER A 138 -10.13 -9.74 -8.33
CA SER A 138 -10.26 -8.27 -8.30
C SER A 138 -9.14 -7.58 -9.09
N SER A 139 -7.88 -8.00 -8.88
CA SER A 139 -6.72 -7.44 -9.58
C SER A 139 -6.79 -7.70 -11.09
N SER A 140 -7.24 -8.90 -11.50
CA SER A 140 -7.36 -9.29 -12.90
C SER A 140 -8.39 -8.42 -13.62
N ILE A 141 -9.55 -8.18 -12.99
CA ILE A 141 -10.58 -7.26 -13.49
C ILE A 141 -10.00 -5.85 -13.63
N GLN A 142 -9.29 -5.36 -12.60
CA GLN A 142 -8.74 -4.01 -12.60
C GLN A 142 -7.65 -3.82 -13.68
N ILE A 143 -6.83 -4.84 -13.94
CA ILE A 143 -5.84 -4.85 -15.01
C ILE A 143 -6.53 -4.75 -16.38
N ILE A 144 -7.57 -5.55 -16.63
CA ILE A 144 -8.33 -5.51 -17.90
C ILE A 144 -8.98 -4.13 -18.10
N LEU A 145 -9.60 -3.59 -17.06
CA LEU A 145 -10.22 -2.26 -17.10
C LEU A 145 -9.19 -1.14 -17.27
N GLY A 146 -7.98 -1.31 -16.73
CA GLY A 146 -6.86 -0.39 -16.89
C GLY A 146 -6.34 -0.37 -18.32
N TYR A 147 -6.04 -1.53 -18.90
CA TYR A 147 -5.52 -1.65 -20.27
C TYR A 147 -6.55 -1.31 -21.35
N SER A 148 -7.85 -1.50 -21.08
CA SER A 148 -8.92 -1.07 -21.99
C SER A 148 -9.14 0.45 -22.04
N GLN A 149 -8.37 1.25 -21.27
CA GLN A 149 -8.48 2.70 -21.15
C GLN A 149 -9.84 3.21 -20.65
N LEU A 150 -10.77 2.31 -20.28
CA LEU A 150 -12.09 2.66 -19.77
C LEU A 150 -11.96 3.48 -18.48
N TRP A 151 -10.94 3.17 -17.66
CA TRP A 151 -10.61 3.95 -16.47
C TRP A 151 -10.30 5.42 -16.77
N GLY A 152 -9.68 5.73 -17.91
CA GLY A 152 -9.40 7.10 -18.33
C GLY A 152 -10.64 7.90 -18.74
N ILE A 153 -11.70 7.21 -19.16
CA ILE A 153 -13.01 7.83 -19.41
C ILE A 153 -13.70 8.10 -18.06
N PHE A 154 -13.68 7.11 -17.16
CA PHE A 154 -14.28 7.26 -15.83
C PHE A 154 -13.57 8.31 -14.97
N SER A 155 -12.25 8.42 -15.06
CA SER A 155 -11.45 9.40 -14.30
C SER A 155 -11.86 10.84 -14.59
N ARG A 156 -12.47 11.14 -15.74
CA ARG A 156 -12.99 12.48 -16.07
C ARG A 156 -14.18 12.90 -15.23
N PHE A 157 -14.93 11.96 -14.63
CA PHE A 157 -16.05 12.27 -13.74
C PHE A 157 -15.59 12.59 -12.32
N PHE A 158 -14.35 12.22 -11.96
CA PHE A 158 -13.79 12.44 -10.64
C PHE A 158 -13.10 13.79 -10.58
N SER A 159 -13.84 14.82 -10.21
CA SER A 159 -13.28 16.13 -9.84
C SER A 159 -12.58 16.06 -8.48
N PRO A 160 -11.49 16.84 -8.25
CA PRO A 160 -10.86 16.94 -6.93
C PRO A 160 -11.85 17.29 -5.80
N VAL A 161 -12.89 18.08 -6.11
CA VAL A 161 -13.94 18.47 -5.17
C VAL A 161 -14.80 17.28 -4.74
N GLY A 162 -15.01 16.30 -5.63
CA GLY A 162 -15.72 15.07 -5.30
C GLY A 162 -14.84 14.01 -4.63
N MET A 163 -13.57 13.93 -5.02
CA MET A 163 -12.63 12.93 -4.50
C MET A 163 -12.14 13.24 -3.08
N ALA A 164 -11.88 14.52 -2.77
CA ALA A 164 -11.35 14.90 -1.46
C ALA A 164 -12.25 14.46 -0.29
N PRO A 165 -13.59 14.66 -0.32
CA PRO A 165 -14.47 14.13 0.72
C PRO A 165 -14.46 12.60 0.80
N VAL A 166 -14.46 11.89 -0.33
CA VAL A 166 -14.46 10.42 -0.37
C VAL A 166 -13.19 9.85 0.28
N VAL A 167 -12.03 10.37 -0.09
CA VAL A 167 -10.75 9.97 0.49
C VAL A 167 -10.67 10.35 1.97
N SER A 168 -11.18 11.53 2.34
CA SER A 168 -11.23 11.96 3.75
C SER A 168 -12.10 11.04 4.59
N LEU A 169 -13.28 10.66 4.10
CA LEU A 169 -14.17 9.72 4.78
C LEU A 169 -13.57 8.31 4.89
N LEU A 170 -12.81 7.86 3.89
CA LEU A 170 -12.06 6.60 3.98
C LEU A 170 -11.02 6.66 5.12
N GLY A 171 -10.28 7.78 5.21
CA GLY A 171 -9.30 8.00 6.27
C GLY A 171 -9.94 8.11 7.67
N PHE A 172 -10.97 8.94 7.81
CA PHE A 172 -11.67 9.13 9.09
C PHE A 172 -12.43 7.87 9.54
N GLY A 173 -13.04 7.12 8.62
CA GLY A 173 -13.76 5.89 8.96
C GLY A 173 -12.88 4.78 9.55
N LEU A 174 -11.56 4.87 9.33
CA LEU A 174 -10.57 3.96 9.90
C LEU A 174 -9.88 4.53 11.14
N PHE A 175 -9.97 5.84 11.37
CA PHE A 175 -9.44 6.47 12.57
C PHE A 175 -10.01 5.84 13.84
N GLU A 176 -11.33 5.58 13.88
CA GLU A 176 -11.98 4.95 15.05
C GLU A 176 -11.57 3.48 15.26
N ARG A 177 -11.08 2.78 14.22
CA ARG A 177 -10.62 1.39 14.33
C ARG A 177 -9.11 1.23 14.52
N GLY A 178 -8.34 2.25 14.16
CA GLY A 178 -6.88 2.24 14.24
C GLY A 178 -6.33 2.56 15.64
N PHE A 179 -7.07 3.33 16.44
CA PHE A 179 -6.71 3.55 17.84
C PHE A 179 -7.42 2.51 18.71
N PRO A 180 -6.70 1.61 19.40
CA PRO A 180 -7.31 0.76 20.40
C PRO A 180 -7.91 1.68 21.47
N VAL A 181 -9.23 1.77 21.48
CA VAL A 181 -9.97 2.41 22.55
C VAL A 181 -9.75 1.51 23.76
N VAL A 182 -8.88 1.96 24.67
CA VAL A 182 -8.76 1.37 26.01
C VAL A 182 -10.11 1.45 26.71
#